data_AF-A0AAE3U799-F1
#
_entry.id   AF-A0AAE3U799-F1
#
_cell.length_a   1.000
_cell.length_b   1.000
_cell.length_c   1.000
_cell.angle_alpha   90.00
_cell.angle_beta   90.00
_cell.angle_gamma   90.00
#
_symmetry.space_group_name_H-M   'P 1'
#
loop_
_entity.id
_entity.type
_entity.pdbx_description
1 polymer ?
#
loop_
_entity_poly.entity_id
_entity_poly.type
_entity_poly.pdbx_seq_one_letter_code
_entity_poly.pdbx_strand_id
1 'polypeptide(L)'
;MNFEIISETEAWDRYDLFSYWSVDYFSFGKNNFLAFDFAVSIVGDWNVSLLCEQHKVAGVIINGDLTVSGHFDMSDSLDLIKGNLKARHVCISEKEACITGNCIVSGLVYGGWKHGIFTVQEEIHAPFLIYEVDRVSFGRIHPDAITIDHDFNSGCKGNYTYFWHELNYVFLPKLHVFASDGSFSGLDLSLMMEVLNHNEPVMNITPRKLRMYQDCFSTENFDKAYGYLSTLLNPFIELDGFEVSILDVDQTSRLDFKKEGYSLGFISKERGIIALAKRQQDNDQNRKAIEQTFCNLINFIESGRVDNF
;
A
#
# COMPACT_ATOMS: atom_id res chain seq x y z
N MET A 1 21.39 -21.25 -19.18
CA MET A 1 19.92 -21.09 -19.25
C MET A 1 19.62 -20.53 -20.62
N ASN A 2 18.68 -21.11 -21.37
CA ASN A 2 18.38 -20.64 -22.73
C ASN A 2 17.36 -19.51 -22.64
N PHE A 3 17.62 -18.39 -23.29
CA PHE A 3 16.66 -17.29 -23.41
C PHE A 3 16.70 -16.77 -24.83
N GLU A 4 15.63 -16.08 -25.21
CA GLU A 4 15.57 -15.32 -26.46
C GLU A 4 15.70 -13.83 -26.15
N ILE A 5 16.45 -13.08 -26.95
CA ILE A 5 16.41 -11.62 -26.91
C ILE A 5 15.36 -11.21 -27.93
N ILE A 6 14.22 -10.71 -27.46
CA ILE A 6 13.13 -10.25 -28.31
C ILE A 6 13.05 -8.73 -28.31
N SER A 7 12.51 -8.17 -29.39
CA SER A 7 12.23 -6.74 -29.45
C SER A 7 11.06 -6.36 -28.54
N GLU A 8 10.97 -5.08 -28.19
CA GLU A 8 9.86 -4.51 -27.44
C GLU A 8 8.54 -4.74 -28.17
N THR A 9 8.46 -4.46 -29.48
CA THR A 9 7.25 -4.70 -30.28
C THR A 9 6.82 -6.16 -30.22
N GLU A 10 7.77 -7.08 -30.35
CA GLU A 10 7.49 -8.51 -30.21
C GLU A 10 7.02 -8.87 -28.79
N ALA A 11 7.62 -8.27 -27.76
CA ALA A 11 7.21 -8.48 -26.39
C ALA A 11 5.76 -8.00 -26.13
N TRP A 12 5.38 -6.82 -26.68
CA TRP A 12 4.01 -6.32 -26.64
C TRP A 12 3.04 -7.30 -27.29
N ASP A 13 3.34 -7.74 -28.52
CA ASP A 13 2.46 -8.64 -29.28
C ASP A 13 2.34 -10.02 -28.65
N ARG A 14 3.44 -10.55 -28.11
CA ARG A 14 3.51 -11.92 -27.59
C ARG A 14 2.98 -12.06 -26.17
N TYR A 15 3.20 -11.06 -25.32
CA TYR A 15 2.91 -11.17 -23.89
C TYR A 15 1.79 -10.26 -23.40
N ASP A 16 1.27 -9.38 -24.26
CA ASP A 16 0.23 -8.41 -23.95
C ASP A 16 0.65 -7.47 -22.81
N LEU A 17 1.79 -6.79 -23.00
CA LEU A 17 2.39 -5.96 -21.95
C LEU A 17 1.48 -4.77 -21.52
N PHE A 18 0.48 -4.39 -22.32
CA PHE A 18 -0.47 -3.31 -22.00
C PHE A 18 -1.36 -3.64 -20.80
N SER A 19 -1.54 -4.93 -20.54
CA SER A 19 -2.30 -5.40 -19.39
C SER A 19 -1.53 -5.28 -18.07
N TYR A 20 -0.21 -5.03 -18.11
CA TYR A 20 0.65 -5.08 -16.92
C TYR A 20 1.42 -3.79 -16.65
N TRP A 21 1.79 -3.05 -17.69
CA TRP A 21 2.67 -1.89 -17.58
C TRP A 21 2.05 -0.64 -18.19
N SER A 22 2.39 0.52 -17.61
CA SER A 22 1.94 1.81 -18.15
C SER A 22 2.90 2.28 -19.24
N VAL A 23 2.34 2.80 -20.34
CA VAL A 23 3.10 3.18 -21.57
C VAL A 23 4.17 4.23 -21.30
N ASP A 24 4.01 5.01 -20.23
CA ASP A 24 4.86 6.15 -19.90
C ASP A 24 6.31 5.75 -19.53
N TYR A 25 6.55 4.47 -19.20
CA TYR A 25 7.87 4.00 -18.76
C TYR A 25 8.75 3.38 -19.86
N PHE A 26 8.34 3.30 -21.13
CA PHE A 26 9.17 2.59 -22.15
C PHE A 26 10.20 3.48 -22.88
N SER A 27 10.40 4.72 -22.45
CA SER A 27 11.32 5.68 -23.12
C SER A 27 12.80 5.52 -22.73
N PHE A 28 13.26 4.33 -22.31
CA PHE A 28 14.60 4.13 -21.73
C PHE A 28 15.73 3.77 -22.72
N GLY A 29 15.46 3.79 -24.03
CA GLY A 29 16.49 3.54 -25.06
C GLY A 29 17.00 2.08 -25.14
N LYS A 30 16.44 1.18 -24.32
CA LYS A 30 16.59 -0.27 -24.43
C LYS A 30 15.25 -0.83 -24.89
N ASN A 31 15.19 -1.35 -26.11
CA ASN A 31 13.94 -1.77 -26.74
C ASN A 31 13.87 -3.30 -26.85
N ASN A 32 14.52 -4.05 -25.97
CA ASN A 32 14.58 -5.51 -26.03
C ASN A 32 14.37 -6.11 -24.63
N PHE A 33 13.96 -7.37 -24.59
CA PHE A 33 13.73 -8.16 -23.37
C PHE A 33 14.42 -9.52 -23.47
N LEU A 34 14.78 -10.10 -22.32
CA LEU A 34 15.09 -11.52 -22.26
C LEU A 34 13.79 -12.29 -22.01
N ALA A 35 13.41 -13.13 -22.97
CA ALA A 35 12.22 -13.96 -22.88
C ALA A 35 12.59 -15.41 -22.51
N PHE A 36 11.88 -15.93 -21.51
CA PHE A 36 11.95 -17.31 -21.04
C PHE A 36 10.55 -17.95 -21.16
N ASP A 37 10.33 -18.75 -22.20
CA ASP A 37 9.04 -19.44 -22.42
C ASP A 37 8.89 -20.76 -21.67
N PHE A 38 9.35 -20.77 -20.43
CA PHE A 38 9.33 -21.94 -19.58
C PHE A 38 9.55 -21.53 -18.11
N ALA A 39 9.27 -22.45 -17.19
CA ALA A 39 9.52 -22.24 -15.78
C ALA A 39 11.03 -22.15 -15.49
N VAL A 40 11.44 -21.13 -14.75
CA VAL A 40 12.84 -20.84 -14.43
C VAL A 40 13.14 -21.21 -12.99
N SER A 41 14.24 -21.92 -12.76
CA SER A 41 14.74 -22.22 -11.42
C SER A 41 16.21 -21.80 -11.29
N ILE A 42 16.49 -20.96 -10.30
CA ILE A 42 17.82 -20.46 -9.97
C ILE A 42 18.24 -20.99 -8.60
N VAL A 43 19.39 -21.67 -8.58
CA VAL A 43 20.08 -22.05 -7.34
C VAL A 43 21.00 -20.90 -6.94
N GLY A 44 20.79 -20.34 -5.74
CA GLY A 44 21.46 -19.13 -5.27
C GLY A 44 20.70 -17.85 -5.60
N ASP A 45 21.45 -16.75 -5.65
CA ASP A 45 20.94 -15.41 -5.93
C ASP A 45 20.81 -15.17 -7.43
N TRP A 46 19.81 -14.38 -7.81
CA TRP A 46 19.62 -13.91 -9.17
C TRP A 46 19.51 -12.38 -9.19
N ASN A 47 20.56 -11.74 -9.72
CA ASN A 47 20.55 -10.32 -10.00
C ASN A 47 20.12 -10.09 -11.45
N VAL A 48 18.85 -9.73 -11.64
CA VAL A 48 18.28 -9.52 -12.97
C VAL A 48 18.82 -8.24 -13.58
N SER A 49 18.99 -7.19 -12.78
CA SER A 49 19.48 -5.90 -13.26
C SER A 49 20.87 -6.01 -13.91
N LEU A 50 21.78 -6.78 -13.30
CA LEU A 50 23.10 -7.08 -13.87
C LEU A 50 22.99 -7.88 -15.17
N LEU A 51 22.09 -8.87 -15.23
CA LEU A 51 21.85 -9.65 -16.45
C LEU A 51 21.31 -8.74 -17.58
N CYS A 52 20.39 -7.84 -17.26
CA CYS A 52 19.81 -6.90 -18.20
C CYS A 52 20.84 -5.90 -18.73
N GLU A 53 21.75 -5.42 -17.87
CA GLU A 53 22.87 -4.57 -18.26
C GLU A 53 23.81 -5.30 -19.23
N GLN A 54 24.20 -6.54 -18.92
CA GLN A 54 25.09 -7.36 -19.75
C GLN A 54 24.55 -7.57 -21.17
N HIS A 55 23.23 -7.78 -21.29
CA HIS A 55 22.57 -8.00 -22.58
C HIS A 55 21.99 -6.74 -23.22
N LYS A 56 22.13 -5.58 -22.56
CA LYS A 56 21.57 -4.29 -22.99
C LYS A 56 20.06 -4.36 -23.27
N VAL A 57 19.33 -5.06 -22.41
CA VAL A 57 17.87 -5.19 -22.45
C VAL A 57 17.20 -4.37 -21.34
N ALA A 58 15.91 -4.10 -21.48
CA ALA A 58 15.11 -3.36 -20.51
C ALA A 58 14.72 -4.20 -19.29
N GLY A 59 14.58 -5.51 -19.46
CA GLY A 59 14.09 -6.39 -18.39
C GLY A 59 13.93 -7.83 -18.83
N VAL A 60 13.28 -8.63 -17.98
CA VAL A 60 13.05 -10.06 -18.19
C VAL A 60 11.56 -10.39 -18.24
N ILE A 61 11.19 -11.26 -19.18
CA ILE A 61 9.85 -11.85 -19.26
C ILE A 61 9.98 -13.35 -19.04
N ILE A 62 9.31 -13.86 -18.02
CA ILE A 62 9.21 -15.29 -17.72
C ILE A 62 7.78 -15.71 -17.94
N ASN A 63 7.55 -16.46 -19.01
CA ASN A 63 6.25 -17.03 -19.34
C ASN A 63 6.12 -18.41 -18.68
N GLY A 64 6.07 -18.39 -17.34
CA GLY A 64 6.02 -19.57 -16.47
C GLY A 64 6.33 -19.21 -15.02
N ASP A 65 6.45 -20.23 -14.17
CA ASP A 65 6.82 -20.05 -12.77
C ASP A 65 8.31 -19.68 -12.62
N LEU A 66 8.62 -18.81 -11.66
CA LEU A 66 9.99 -18.50 -11.23
C LEU A 66 10.23 -19.00 -9.82
N THR A 67 11.30 -19.77 -9.62
CA THR A 67 11.83 -20.13 -8.31
C THR A 67 13.29 -19.70 -8.16
N VAL A 68 13.59 -18.84 -7.19
CA VAL A 68 14.94 -18.42 -6.81
C VAL A 68 15.20 -18.86 -5.37
N SER A 69 16.16 -19.76 -5.16
CA SER A 69 16.43 -20.25 -3.78
C SER A 69 17.10 -19.22 -2.87
N GLY A 70 17.70 -18.17 -3.44
CA GLY A 70 18.32 -17.06 -2.73
C GLY A 70 17.59 -15.73 -2.94
N HIS A 71 18.37 -14.69 -3.16
CA HIS A 71 17.92 -13.33 -3.37
C HIS A 71 17.55 -13.06 -4.83
N PHE A 72 16.35 -12.57 -5.09
CA PHE A 72 15.89 -12.13 -6.40
C PHE A 72 15.89 -10.59 -6.46
N ASP A 73 16.81 -10.02 -7.21
CA ASP A 73 17.04 -8.58 -7.29
C ASP A 73 16.57 -8.05 -8.66
N MET A 74 15.51 -7.25 -8.61
CA MET A 74 14.84 -6.57 -9.73
C MET A 74 15.01 -5.05 -9.65
N SER A 75 16.09 -4.56 -9.04
CA SER A 75 16.25 -3.15 -8.69
C SER A 75 16.14 -2.19 -9.91
N ASP A 76 16.74 -2.55 -11.03
CA ASP A 76 16.77 -1.73 -12.26
C ASP A 76 16.37 -2.53 -13.52
N SER A 77 15.24 -3.24 -13.48
CA SER A 77 14.70 -4.01 -14.61
C SER A 77 13.17 -3.99 -14.71
N LEU A 78 12.64 -4.06 -15.94
CA LEU A 78 11.20 -4.24 -16.21
C LEU A 78 10.83 -5.72 -16.26
N ASP A 79 10.31 -6.26 -15.16
CA ASP A 79 10.19 -7.71 -14.99
C ASP A 79 8.75 -8.22 -14.98
N LEU A 80 8.45 -9.17 -15.87
CA LEU A 80 7.14 -9.82 -15.96
C LEU A 80 7.28 -11.31 -15.70
N ILE A 81 6.58 -11.82 -14.68
CA ILE A 81 6.47 -13.24 -14.39
C ILE A 81 5.02 -13.65 -14.61
N LYS A 82 4.74 -14.30 -15.74
CA LYS A 82 3.43 -14.86 -16.09
C LYS A 82 3.21 -16.22 -15.42
N GLY A 83 3.28 -16.22 -14.09
CA GLY A 83 3.21 -17.41 -13.26
C GLY A 83 3.42 -17.07 -11.80
N ASN A 84 3.79 -18.07 -10.99
CA ASN A 84 4.09 -17.89 -9.58
C ASN A 84 5.56 -17.50 -9.38
N LEU A 85 5.82 -16.63 -8.41
CA LEU A 85 7.16 -16.34 -7.89
C LEU A 85 7.37 -17.05 -6.55
N LYS A 86 8.48 -17.77 -6.42
CA LYS A 86 9.01 -18.24 -5.15
C LYS A 86 10.43 -17.73 -4.97
N ALA A 87 10.71 -17.05 -3.87
CA ALA A 87 12.05 -16.54 -3.56
C ALA A 87 12.36 -16.67 -2.06
N ARG A 88 13.65 -16.61 -1.68
CA ARG A 88 14.01 -16.38 -0.27
C ARG A 88 13.89 -14.90 0.06
N HIS A 89 14.49 -14.04 -0.74
CA HIS A 89 14.35 -12.58 -0.60
C HIS A 89 14.02 -11.98 -1.95
N VAL A 90 13.30 -10.86 -1.96
CA VAL A 90 13.04 -10.10 -3.18
C VAL A 90 13.43 -8.64 -2.92
N CYS A 91 14.36 -8.11 -3.70
CA CYS A 91 14.69 -6.69 -3.72
C CYS A 91 14.08 -6.06 -4.96
N ILE A 92 13.38 -4.96 -4.76
CA ILE A 92 12.70 -4.25 -5.84
C ILE A 92 12.97 -2.77 -5.68
N SER A 93 13.24 -2.07 -6.77
CA SER A 93 13.39 -0.62 -6.72
C SER A 93 12.78 0.10 -7.92
N GLU A 94 13.49 1.04 -8.53
CA GLU A 94 13.00 2.11 -9.39
C GLU A 94 12.13 1.71 -10.62
N LYS A 95 11.99 0.42 -10.94
CA LYS A 95 11.32 -0.10 -12.14
C LYS A 95 10.06 -0.90 -11.84
N GLU A 96 9.30 -1.19 -12.90
CA GLU A 96 8.05 -1.94 -12.82
C GLU A 96 8.30 -3.46 -12.81
N ALA A 97 7.69 -4.15 -11.85
CA ALA A 97 7.67 -5.60 -11.78
C ALA A 97 6.24 -6.12 -11.59
N CYS A 98 5.86 -7.12 -12.37
CA CYS A 98 4.53 -7.71 -12.35
C CYS A 98 4.60 -9.23 -12.26
N ILE A 99 3.83 -9.80 -11.32
CA ILE A 99 3.66 -11.23 -11.12
C ILE A 99 2.18 -11.53 -11.29
N THR A 100 1.83 -12.36 -12.28
CA THR A 100 0.42 -12.67 -12.59
C THR A 100 -0.16 -13.77 -11.70
N GLY A 101 0.69 -14.53 -11.01
CA GLY A 101 0.30 -15.58 -10.05
C GLY A 101 0.60 -15.20 -8.60
N ASN A 102 0.85 -16.22 -7.77
CA ASN A 102 1.16 -16.01 -6.36
C ASN A 102 2.64 -15.64 -6.18
N CYS A 103 2.93 -14.80 -5.18
CA CYS A 103 4.28 -14.45 -4.77
C CYS A 103 4.56 -14.97 -3.36
N ILE A 104 5.44 -15.95 -3.22
CA ILE A 104 5.80 -16.55 -1.93
C ILE A 104 7.25 -16.24 -1.62
N VAL A 105 7.48 -15.46 -0.58
CA VAL A 105 8.83 -15.05 -0.15
C VAL A 105 9.01 -15.46 1.31
N SER A 106 9.93 -16.40 1.55
CA SER A 106 10.15 -16.96 2.89
C SER A 106 10.96 -16.04 3.82
N GLY A 107 11.74 -15.14 3.24
CA GLY A 107 12.54 -14.13 3.90
C GLY A 107 11.85 -12.78 3.88
N LEU A 108 12.29 -11.83 3.05
CA LEU A 108 11.81 -10.44 3.05
C LEU A 108 11.65 -9.91 1.62
N VAL A 109 10.56 -9.20 1.37
CA VAL A 109 10.42 -8.30 0.21
C VAL A 109 10.83 -6.89 0.65
N TYR A 110 11.80 -6.27 -0.02
CA TYR A 110 12.28 -4.95 0.38
C TYR A 110 12.75 -4.08 -0.78
N GLY A 111 12.82 -2.77 -0.51
CA GLY A 111 13.48 -1.80 -1.37
C GLY A 111 12.76 -0.45 -1.45
N GLY A 112 13.31 0.43 -2.29
CA GLY A 112 12.88 1.81 -2.46
C GLY A 112 12.24 2.06 -3.82
N TRP A 113 10.97 2.49 -3.85
CA TRP A 113 10.17 2.64 -5.08
C TRP A 113 9.88 4.09 -5.41
N LYS A 114 10.89 4.90 -5.67
CA LYS A 114 10.63 6.30 -5.97
C LYS A 114 9.79 6.51 -7.23
N HIS A 115 9.87 5.58 -8.19
CA HIS A 115 9.21 5.66 -9.52
C HIS A 115 8.81 4.29 -10.12
N GLY A 116 8.82 3.21 -9.34
CA GLY A 116 8.50 1.87 -9.84
C GLY A 116 7.11 1.40 -9.39
N ILE A 117 6.57 0.41 -10.10
CA ILE A 117 5.31 -0.25 -9.76
C ILE A 117 5.60 -1.71 -9.43
N PHE A 118 5.16 -2.20 -8.27
CA PHE A 118 5.18 -3.63 -7.99
C PHE A 118 3.77 -4.20 -7.87
N THR A 119 3.49 -5.17 -8.73
CA THR A 119 2.16 -5.80 -8.83
C THR A 119 2.24 -7.31 -8.62
N VAL A 120 1.40 -7.82 -7.73
CA VAL A 120 1.08 -9.25 -7.62
C VAL A 120 -0.42 -9.42 -7.81
N GLN A 121 -0.84 -10.06 -8.90
CA GLN A 121 -2.27 -10.14 -9.26
C GLN A 121 -3.07 -11.09 -8.36
N GLU A 122 -2.44 -12.14 -7.85
CA GLU A 122 -3.08 -13.10 -6.93
C GLU A 122 -2.66 -12.81 -5.48
N GLU A 123 -2.15 -13.81 -4.76
CA GLU A 123 -1.81 -13.70 -3.35
C GLU A 123 -0.31 -13.51 -3.14
N ILE A 124 0.05 -12.56 -2.25
CA ILE A 124 1.42 -12.42 -1.75
C ILE A 124 1.54 -12.93 -0.31
N HIS A 125 2.51 -13.81 -0.10
CA HIS A 125 2.91 -14.35 1.20
C HIS A 125 4.36 -13.98 1.47
N ALA A 126 4.56 -12.84 2.12
CA ALA A 126 5.87 -12.29 2.44
C ALA A 126 5.76 -11.26 3.57
N PRO A 127 6.77 -11.11 4.43
CA PRO A 127 6.96 -9.87 5.16
C PRO A 127 7.61 -8.82 4.23
N PHE A 128 7.32 -7.56 4.50
CA PHE A 128 7.68 -6.41 3.68
C PHE A 128 8.42 -5.35 4.50
N LEU A 129 9.47 -4.81 3.91
CA LEU A 129 10.15 -3.59 4.37
C LEU A 129 10.25 -2.63 3.20
N ILE A 130 9.41 -1.60 3.21
CA ILE A 130 9.23 -0.75 2.07
C ILE A 130 9.51 0.69 2.50
N TYR A 131 10.36 1.40 1.75
CA TYR A 131 10.61 2.83 1.96
C TYR A 131 10.38 3.59 0.65
N GLU A 132 9.88 4.82 0.71
CA GLU A 132 9.67 5.72 -0.44
C GLU A 132 8.99 5.06 -1.67
N VAL A 133 7.66 4.88 -1.68
CA VAL A 133 6.96 4.13 -2.75
C VAL A 133 5.94 4.94 -3.51
N ASP A 134 6.07 4.96 -4.84
CA ASP A 134 5.10 5.57 -5.74
C ASP A 134 3.83 4.70 -5.88
N ARG A 135 3.97 3.41 -6.21
CA ARG A 135 2.81 2.49 -6.32
C ARG A 135 3.14 1.01 -6.06
N VAL A 136 2.31 0.39 -5.23
CA VAL A 136 2.28 -1.07 -5.02
C VAL A 136 0.83 -1.57 -5.14
N SER A 137 0.64 -2.73 -5.76
CA SER A 137 -0.69 -3.35 -5.94
C SER A 137 -0.62 -4.86 -5.68
N PHE A 138 -1.48 -5.33 -4.78
CA PHE A 138 -1.59 -6.76 -4.46
C PHE A 138 -3.05 -7.17 -4.60
N GLY A 139 -3.31 -8.32 -5.24
CA GLY A 139 -4.65 -8.89 -5.30
C GLY A 139 -5.13 -9.29 -3.91
N ARG A 140 -4.31 -10.09 -3.21
CA ARG A 140 -4.53 -10.50 -1.81
C ARG A 140 -3.21 -10.50 -1.04
N ILE A 141 -3.25 -10.11 0.22
CA ILE A 141 -2.11 -10.14 1.14
C ILE A 141 -2.37 -11.25 2.17
N HIS A 142 -1.44 -12.19 2.30
CA HIS A 142 -1.55 -13.27 3.29
C HIS A 142 -1.54 -12.69 4.72
N PRO A 143 -2.29 -13.28 5.69
CA PRO A 143 -2.45 -12.71 7.02
C PRO A 143 -1.22 -12.55 7.92
N ASP A 144 -0.09 -13.11 7.50
CA ASP A 144 1.18 -13.05 8.23
C ASP A 144 2.17 -12.03 7.64
N ALA A 145 1.75 -11.26 6.64
CA ALA A 145 2.55 -10.20 6.07
C ALA A 145 2.71 -9.03 7.07
N ILE A 146 3.95 -8.62 7.31
CA ILE A 146 4.31 -7.45 8.11
C ILE A 146 4.68 -6.34 7.14
N THR A 147 4.10 -5.15 7.28
CA THR A 147 4.48 -3.98 6.47
C THR A 147 5.17 -2.96 7.36
N ILE A 148 6.42 -2.63 7.03
CA ILE A 148 7.15 -1.51 7.64
C ILE A 148 7.28 -0.43 6.57
N ASP A 149 6.64 0.72 6.81
CA ASP A 149 6.73 1.92 5.99
C ASP A 149 7.67 2.92 6.66
N HIS A 150 8.69 3.35 5.94
CA HIS A 150 9.63 4.39 6.34
C HIS A 150 9.79 5.39 5.21
N ASP A 151 8.90 6.38 5.11
CA ASP A 151 9.28 7.81 5.08
C ASP A 151 8.03 8.71 5.09
N PHE A 152 7.93 9.62 6.06
CA PHE A 152 6.89 10.66 6.10
C PHE A 152 7.44 12.06 5.80
N ASN A 153 8.75 12.21 5.49
CA ASN A 153 9.40 13.53 5.60
C ASN A 153 10.34 13.98 4.47
N SER A 154 10.45 13.29 3.34
CA SER A 154 11.42 13.66 2.29
C SER A 154 10.79 14.17 0.97
N GLY A 155 9.83 15.10 1.03
CA GLY A 155 9.59 16.04 -0.09
C GLY A 155 9.26 15.47 -1.48
N CYS A 156 8.94 14.18 -1.61
CA CYS A 156 8.49 13.57 -2.85
C CYS A 156 7.04 13.99 -3.11
N LYS A 157 6.88 14.96 -4.02
CA LYS A 157 5.61 15.45 -4.56
C LYS A 157 5.04 14.48 -5.61
N GLY A 158 4.97 13.20 -5.27
CA GLY A 158 4.30 12.17 -6.07
C GLY A 158 2.83 12.08 -5.70
N ASN A 159 1.95 11.94 -6.68
CA ASN A 159 0.55 11.61 -6.45
C ASN A 159 0.48 10.12 -6.08
N TYR A 160 0.58 9.78 -4.80
CA TYR A 160 0.38 8.41 -4.34
C TYR A 160 -1.06 7.98 -4.63
N THR A 161 -1.24 7.29 -5.76
CA THR A 161 -2.52 6.68 -6.13
C THR A 161 -2.41 5.21 -5.79
N TYR A 162 -2.67 4.90 -4.52
CA TYR A 162 -3.13 3.56 -4.17
C TYR A 162 -4.39 3.31 -5.01
N PHE A 163 -4.34 2.35 -5.94
CA PHE A 163 -5.57 1.86 -6.54
C PHE A 163 -6.30 1.05 -5.46
N TRP A 164 -7.09 1.76 -4.65
CA TRP A 164 -8.04 1.21 -3.69
C TRP A 164 -9.24 0.60 -4.44
N HIS A 165 -8.99 -0.37 -5.31
CA HIS A 165 -10.06 -1.25 -5.77
C HIS A 165 -9.99 -2.53 -4.94
N GLU A 166 -10.97 -2.69 -4.04
CA GLU A 166 -11.43 -3.96 -3.48
C GLU A 166 -10.54 -4.72 -2.47
N LEU A 167 -9.72 -4.05 -1.67
CA LEU A 167 -9.23 -4.67 -0.43
C LEU A 167 -10.27 -4.51 0.69
N ASN A 168 -11.13 -5.51 0.83
CA ASN A 168 -11.84 -5.76 2.08
C ASN A 168 -10.81 -5.87 3.21
N TYR A 169 -11.00 -5.07 4.26
CA TYR A 169 -10.16 -5.05 5.45
C TYR A 169 -9.89 -6.46 5.98
N VAL A 170 -8.63 -6.91 5.90
CA VAL A 170 -8.13 -7.96 6.79
C VAL A 170 -7.15 -7.27 7.73
N PHE A 171 -7.66 -6.84 8.89
CA PHE A 171 -6.82 -6.44 10.01
C PHE A 171 -6.00 -7.66 10.44
N LEU A 172 -4.67 -7.57 10.27
CA LEU A 172 -3.77 -8.63 10.70
C LEU A 172 -3.40 -8.39 12.16
N PRO A 173 -3.56 -9.40 13.05
CA PRO A 173 -3.32 -9.25 14.49
C PRO A 173 -1.85 -8.98 14.88
N LYS A 174 -0.94 -8.84 13.91
CA LYS A 174 0.50 -8.58 14.12
C LYS A 174 1.08 -7.55 13.14
N LEU A 175 0.32 -6.52 12.79
CA LEU A 175 0.90 -5.38 12.10
C LEU A 175 1.76 -4.57 13.09
N HIS A 176 3.08 -4.69 12.99
CA HIS A 176 4.03 -3.86 13.74
C HIS A 176 4.50 -2.69 12.85
N VAL A 177 3.85 -1.54 12.99
CA VAL A 177 4.29 -0.30 12.34
C VAL A 177 5.37 0.35 13.21
N PHE A 178 6.61 0.40 12.73
CA PHE A 178 7.70 1.10 13.40
C PHE A 178 7.94 2.44 12.71
N ALA A 179 7.55 3.53 13.36
CA ALA A 179 7.97 4.88 12.97
C ALA A 179 9.28 5.22 13.70
N SER A 180 10.36 5.48 12.97
CA SER A 180 11.58 6.05 13.55
C SER A 180 11.70 7.53 13.19
N ASP A 181 12.11 8.34 14.15
CA ASP A 181 12.32 9.78 14.03
C ASP A 181 13.65 10.13 13.33
N GLY A 182 13.69 9.93 12.01
CA GLY A 182 14.61 10.65 11.13
C GLY A 182 16.09 10.22 11.12
N SER A 183 16.66 10.24 9.91
CA SER A 183 18.09 10.14 9.56
C SER A 183 18.78 8.79 9.76
N PHE A 184 18.58 7.88 8.79
CA PHE A 184 19.59 6.88 8.41
C PHE A 184 20.03 7.16 6.97
N SER A 185 20.87 8.17 6.75
CA SER A 185 21.52 8.35 5.45
C SER A 185 22.75 7.45 5.40
N GLY A 186 22.62 6.34 4.65
CA GLY A 186 23.64 5.30 4.53
C GLY A 186 23.26 4.06 5.33
N LEU A 187 22.36 3.23 4.78
CA LEU A 187 21.93 1.99 5.40
C LEU A 187 22.89 0.86 5.05
N ASP A 188 23.63 0.41 6.06
CA ASP A 188 24.29 -0.89 6.07
C ASP A 188 23.21 -1.96 6.31
N LEU A 189 22.86 -2.69 5.24
CA LEU A 189 21.92 -3.82 5.23
C LEU A 189 22.17 -4.83 6.37
N SER A 190 23.40 -4.88 6.91
CA SER A 190 23.76 -5.75 8.02
C SER A 190 23.01 -5.45 9.33
N LEU A 191 22.82 -4.18 9.69
CA LEU A 191 22.18 -3.79 10.95
C LEU A 191 20.67 -4.08 10.94
N MET A 192 20.01 -3.92 9.80
CA MET A 192 18.58 -4.25 9.64
C MET A 192 18.35 -5.76 9.61
N MET A 193 19.24 -6.51 8.95
CA MET A 193 19.19 -7.97 8.97
C MET A 193 19.49 -8.53 10.36
N GLU A 194 20.28 -7.84 11.19
CA GLU A 194 20.52 -8.21 12.60
C GLU A 194 19.24 -8.08 13.45
N VAL A 195 18.45 -7.01 13.25
CA VAL A 195 17.14 -6.81 13.90
C VAL A 195 16.12 -7.89 13.47
N LEU A 196 16.10 -8.28 12.20
CA LEU A 196 15.21 -9.33 11.70
C LEU A 196 15.65 -10.75 12.10
N ASN A 197 16.95 -10.96 12.36
CA ASN A 197 17.49 -12.25 12.79
C ASN A 197 17.42 -12.48 14.31
N HIS A 198 17.18 -11.45 15.12
CA HIS A 198 17.03 -11.58 16.57
C HIS A 198 15.54 -11.59 16.96
N ASN A 199 15.01 -12.80 17.20
CA ASN A 199 13.67 -13.06 17.75
C ASN A 199 13.52 -12.65 19.25
N GLU A 200 14.09 -11.54 19.68
CA GLU A 200 13.89 -11.04 21.05
C GLU A 200 12.91 -9.86 21.10
N PRO A 201 12.01 -9.81 22.11
CA PRO A 201 11.03 -8.74 22.24
C PRO A 201 11.72 -7.44 22.63
N VAL A 202 11.95 -6.56 21.66
CA VAL A 202 12.55 -5.25 21.91
C VAL A 202 11.53 -4.31 22.57
N MET A 203 11.87 -3.96 23.81
CA MET A 203 11.40 -2.91 24.72
C MET A 203 10.28 -1.95 24.28
N ASN A 204 9.28 -1.86 25.17
CA ASN A 204 8.27 -0.79 25.28
C ASN A 204 8.89 0.61 25.24
N ILE A 205 8.65 1.35 24.17
CA ILE A 205 8.73 2.81 24.13
C ILE A 205 7.30 3.34 24.12
N THR A 206 6.94 4.15 25.10
CA THR A 206 5.58 4.68 25.29
C THR A 206 5.51 6.15 24.86
N PRO A 207 4.87 6.52 23.73
CA PRO A 207 4.50 7.90 23.46
C PRO A 207 3.13 8.18 24.09
N ARG A 208 3.13 8.88 25.23
CA ARG A 208 1.96 8.97 26.14
C ARG A 208 0.90 10.02 25.74
N LYS A 209 0.87 10.55 24.52
CA LYS A 209 -0.15 11.56 24.13
C LYS A 209 -0.71 11.51 22.70
N LEU A 210 -0.24 10.61 21.83
CA LEU A 210 -0.76 10.45 20.45
C LEU A 210 -1.63 9.21 20.23
N ARG A 211 -1.74 8.32 21.23
CA ARG A 211 -2.49 7.05 21.11
C ARG A 211 -4.02 7.15 21.18
N MET A 212 -4.61 8.32 21.44
CA MET A 212 -6.06 8.40 21.66
C MET A 212 -6.89 8.45 20.37
N TYR A 213 -6.28 8.70 19.21
CA TYR A 213 -7.01 8.88 17.95
C TYR A 213 -6.79 7.76 16.93
N GLN A 214 -5.98 6.76 17.24
CA GLN A 214 -5.84 5.58 16.39
C GLN A 214 -7.02 4.64 16.67
N ASP A 215 -7.95 4.60 15.71
CA ASP A 215 -9.06 3.67 15.52
C ASP A 215 -10.41 3.97 16.22
N CYS A 216 -10.88 5.23 16.22
CA CYS A 216 -12.31 5.48 16.54
C CYS A 216 -13.26 4.99 15.45
N PHE A 217 -12.80 4.88 14.21
CA PHE A 217 -13.66 4.43 13.12
C PHE A 217 -13.77 2.90 13.11
N SER A 218 -14.96 2.43 13.43
CA SER A 218 -15.38 1.04 13.27
C SER A 218 -16.83 1.01 12.78
N THR A 219 -17.25 -0.10 12.17
CA THR A 219 -18.64 -0.29 11.76
C THR A 219 -19.60 -0.16 12.95
N GLU A 220 -19.20 -0.64 14.13
CA GLU A 220 -19.96 -0.49 15.37
C GLU A 220 -20.12 0.97 15.79
N ASN A 221 -19.02 1.74 15.78
CA ASN A 221 -19.06 3.15 16.12
C ASN A 221 -19.84 3.96 15.09
N PHE A 222 -19.77 3.60 13.81
CA PHE A 222 -20.61 4.18 12.78
C PHE A 222 -22.10 3.97 13.10
N ASP A 223 -22.49 2.73 13.41
CA ASP A 223 -23.88 2.41 13.75
C ASP A 223 -24.35 3.15 15.01
N LYS A 224 -23.48 3.31 16.03
CA LYS A 224 -23.76 4.15 17.21
C LYS A 224 -24.02 5.61 16.83
N ALA A 225 -23.12 6.22 16.07
CA ALA A 225 -23.23 7.62 15.65
C ALA A 225 -24.48 7.86 14.78
N TYR A 226 -24.69 6.99 13.78
CA TYR A 226 -25.84 7.08 12.89
C TYR A 226 -27.17 6.88 13.65
N GLY A 227 -27.22 5.87 14.52
CA GLY A 227 -28.36 5.62 15.39
C GLY A 227 -28.67 6.82 16.29
N TYR A 228 -27.66 7.39 16.96
CA TYR A 228 -27.82 8.58 17.79
C TYR A 228 -28.40 9.76 17.00
N LEU A 229 -27.79 10.12 15.86
CA LEU A 229 -28.26 11.23 15.03
C LEU A 229 -29.68 11.01 14.48
N SER A 230 -30.06 9.75 14.23
CA SER A 230 -31.41 9.38 13.78
C SER A 230 -32.48 9.60 14.84
N THR A 231 -32.11 9.69 16.12
CA THR A 231 -33.05 9.98 17.21
C THR A 231 -33.29 11.48 17.43
N LEU A 232 -32.45 12.34 16.85
CA LEU A 232 -32.58 13.78 17.00
C LEU A 232 -33.75 14.30 16.15
N LEU A 233 -34.47 15.31 16.67
CA LEU A 233 -35.56 15.96 15.94
C LEU A 233 -35.07 16.58 14.62
N ASN A 234 -33.84 17.10 14.62
CA ASN A 234 -33.09 17.49 13.44
C ASN A 234 -31.85 16.58 13.39
N PRO A 235 -31.63 15.81 12.30
CA PRO A 235 -30.59 14.77 12.26
C PRO A 235 -29.18 15.36 12.02
N PHE A 236 -28.83 16.39 12.80
CA PHE A 236 -27.50 16.96 12.85
C PHE A 236 -27.11 17.39 14.27
N ILE A 237 -25.82 17.48 14.52
CA ILE A 237 -25.23 18.01 15.76
C ILE A 237 -24.03 18.89 15.41
N GLU A 238 -23.79 19.93 16.20
CA GLU A 238 -22.57 20.74 16.10
C GLU A 238 -21.55 20.28 17.15
N LEU A 239 -20.36 19.89 16.69
CA LEU A 239 -19.25 19.45 17.54
C LEU A 239 -17.96 20.12 17.08
N ASP A 240 -17.31 20.85 17.98
CA ASP A 240 -16.04 21.56 17.71
C ASP A 240 -16.08 22.50 16.48
N GLY A 241 -17.25 23.10 16.21
CA GLY A 241 -17.47 23.96 15.04
C GLY A 241 -17.69 23.21 13.73
N PHE A 242 -17.95 21.91 13.78
CA PHE A 242 -18.36 21.08 12.64
C PHE A 242 -19.83 20.66 12.80
N GLU A 243 -20.59 20.76 11.72
CA GLU A 243 -21.92 20.16 11.62
C GLU A 243 -21.75 18.71 11.14
N VAL A 244 -22.20 17.74 11.95
CA VAL A 244 -22.29 16.33 11.56
C VAL A 244 -23.75 16.00 11.33
N SER A 245 -24.11 15.53 10.14
CA SER A 245 -25.51 15.26 9.78
C SER A 245 -25.67 13.94 9.03
N ILE A 246 -26.87 13.37 9.07
CA ILE A 246 -27.18 12.20 8.23
C ILE A 246 -27.38 12.67 6.79
N LEU A 247 -26.67 12.04 5.86
CA LEU A 247 -26.84 12.22 4.43
C LEU A 247 -27.44 10.95 3.84
N ASP A 248 -28.76 10.89 3.73
CA ASP A 248 -29.45 9.76 3.12
C ASP A 248 -29.61 9.98 1.61
N VAL A 249 -28.53 9.69 0.89
CA VAL A 249 -28.52 9.67 -0.58
C VAL A 249 -28.51 8.22 -1.01
N ASP A 250 -29.53 7.83 -1.75
CA ASP A 250 -29.67 6.50 -2.38
C ASP A 250 -29.63 5.32 -1.38
N GLN A 251 -30.18 5.48 -0.17
CA GLN A 251 -30.18 4.46 0.90
C GLN A 251 -28.78 4.05 1.37
N THR A 252 -27.76 4.82 1.03
CA THR A 252 -26.40 4.59 1.51
C THR A 252 -26.21 5.40 2.79
N SER A 253 -26.40 4.78 3.96
CA SER A 253 -26.24 5.43 5.27
C SER A 253 -24.87 6.13 5.35
N ARG A 254 -24.88 7.46 5.29
CA ARG A 254 -23.67 8.31 5.37
C ARG A 254 -23.84 9.38 6.44
N LEU A 255 -22.71 9.77 7.01
CA LEU A 255 -22.57 10.92 7.89
C LEU A 255 -21.78 12.00 7.17
N ASP A 256 -22.39 13.15 6.89
CA ASP A 256 -21.75 14.30 6.25
C ASP A 256 -21.17 15.24 7.31
N PHE A 257 -19.95 15.73 7.06
CA PHE A 257 -19.20 16.61 7.95
C PHE A 257 -18.99 17.95 7.26
N LYS A 258 -19.63 18.99 7.77
CA LYS A 258 -19.52 20.35 7.23
C LYS A 258 -18.83 21.29 8.20
N LYS A 259 -18.18 22.29 7.65
CA LYS A 259 -17.65 23.44 8.39
C LYS A 259 -18.04 24.71 7.65
N GLU A 260 -18.66 25.66 8.35
CA GLU A 260 -19.10 26.94 7.78
C GLU A 260 -20.00 26.76 6.53
N GLY A 261 -20.84 25.72 6.52
CA GLY A 261 -21.74 25.40 5.40
C GLY A 261 -21.12 24.62 4.25
N TYR A 262 -19.81 24.34 4.28
CA TYR A 262 -19.12 23.55 3.26
C TYR A 262 -18.89 22.11 3.71
N SER A 263 -19.28 21.13 2.89
CA SER A 263 -18.96 19.72 3.15
C SER A 263 -17.46 19.48 2.94
N LEU A 264 -16.82 18.98 4.00
CA LEU A 264 -15.42 18.55 3.98
C LEU A 264 -15.28 17.12 3.48
N GLY A 265 -16.34 16.33 3.65
CA GLY A 265 -16.38 14.92 3.35
C GLY A 265 -17.48 14.20 4.12
N PHE A 266 -17.53 12.89 3.95
CA PHE A 266 -18.49 12.04 4.62
C PHE A 266 -17.85 10.74 5.08
N ILE A 267 -18.49 10.11 6.06
CA ILE A 267 -18.18 8.75 6.47
C ILE A 267 -19.28 7.83 5.95
N SER A 268 -18.88 6.75 5.30
CA SER A 268 -19.76 5.67 4.85
C SER A 268 -19.48 4.42 5.66
N LYS A 269 -20.52 3.67 6.00
CA LYS A 269 -20.40 2.37 6.67
C LYS A 269 -19.49 1.40 5.91
N GLU A 270 -19.63 1.36 4.59
CA GLU A 270 -18.92 0.42 3.71
C GLU A 270 -17.55 0.95 3.29
N ARG A 271 -17.43 2.26 3.06
CA ARG A 271 -16.26 2.87 2.42
C ARG A 271 -15.34 3.64 3.36
N GLY A 272 -15.72 3.78 4.63
CA GLY A 272 -14.96 4.57 5.59
C GLY A 272 -15.02 6.08 5.33
N ILE A 273 -13.94 6.78 5.66
CA ILE A 273 -13.84 8.24 5.56
C ILE A 273 -13.49 8.67 4.14
N ILE A 274 -14.31 9.53 3.54
CA ILE A 274 -14.10 10.10 2.20
C ILE A 274 -14.08 11.63 2.31
N ALA A 275 -12.92 12.26 2.07
CA ALA A 275 -12.80 13.72 2.03
C ALA A 275 -12.96 14.27 0.60
N LEU A 276 -13.57 15.45 0.47
CA LEU A 276 -14.01 16.04 -0.80
C LEU A 276 -13.11 17.18 -1.32
N ALA A 277 -11.82 17.16 -1.00
CA ALA A 277 -10.88 18.18 -1.45
C ALA A 277 -10.17 17.82 -2.77
N LYS A 278 -9.99 18.80 -3.66
CA LYS A 278 -9.28 18.63 -4.95
C LYS A 278 -7.76 18.54 -4.80
N ARG A 279 -7.18 19.17 -3.78
CA ARG A 279 -5.73 19.13 -3.50
C ARG A 279 -5.47 18.10 -2.41
N GLN A 280 -4.42 17.30 -2.56
CA GLN A 280 -4.10 16.23 -1.61
C GLN A 280 -3.88 16.74 -0.18
N GLN A 281 -3.15 17.85 -0.01
CA GLN A 281 -2.91 18.43 1.31
C GLN A 281 -4.21 18.81 2.03
N ASP A 282 -5.15 19.39 1.30
CA ASP A 282 -6.47 19.75 1.83
C ASP A 282 -7.30 18.49 2.12
N ASN A 283 -7.10 17.41 1.36
CA ASN A 283 -7.75 16.12 1.56
C ASN A 283 -7.30 15.48 2.88
N ASP A 284 -6.00 15.43 3.14
CA ASP A 284 -5.43 14.87 4.38
C ASP A 284 -5.86 15.69 5.61
N GLN A 285 -5.89 17.03 5.48
CA GLN A 285 -6.39 17.92 6.54
C GLN A 285 -7.88 17.67 6.82
N ASN A 286 -8.71 17.59 5.78
CA ASN A 286 -10.13 17.30 5.92
C ASN A 286 -10.36 15.92 6.53
N ARG A 287 -9.62 14.89 6.09
CA ARG A 287 -9.72 13.53 6.63
C ARG A 287 -9.41 13.50 8.13
N LYS A 288 -8.32 14.13 8.57
CA LYS A 288 -7.97 14.25 10.00
C LYS A 288 -9.03 14.99 10.79
N ALA A 289 -9.59 16.07 10.23
CA ALA A 289 -10.66 16.83 10.87
C ALA A 289 -11.94 15.98 11.02
N ILE A 290 -12.32 15.23 9.99
CA ILE A 290 -13.48 14.32 10.01
C ILE A 290 -13.27 13.22 11.05
N GLU A 291 -12.10 12.57 11.05
CA GLU A 291 -11.75 11.51 11.99
C GLU A 291 -11.80 12.00 13.45
N GLN A 292 -11.18 13.15 13.72
CA GLN A 292 -11.19 13.80 15.03
C GLN A 292 -12.61 14.16 15.49
N THR A 293 -13.42 14.74 14.60
CA THR A 293 -14.80 15.13 14.89
C THR A 293 -15.66 13.88 15.15
N PHE A 294 -15.46 12.82 14.38
CA PHE A 294 -16.16 11.56 14.58
C PHE A 294 -15.78 10.89 15.91
N CYS A 295 -14.49 10.85 16.26
CA CYS A 295 -14.05 10.42 17.60
C CYS A 295 -14.76 11.20 18.71
N ASN A 296 -14.87 12.52 18.56
CA ASN A 296 -15.51 13.38 19.55
C ASN A 296 -17.01 13.10 19.65
N LEU A 297 -17.68 12.81 18.52
CA LEU A 297 -19.07 12.35 18.50
C LEU A 297 -19.25 11.02 19.26
N ILE A 298 -18.38 10.03 19.04
CA ILE A 298 -18.45 8.75 19.75
C ILE A 298 -18.25 8.95 21.25
N ASN A 299 -17.22 9.70 21.65
CA ASN A 299 -16.97 10.00 23.06
C ASN A 299 -18.14 10.76 23.70
N PHE A 300 -18.76 11.69 22.96
CA PHE A 300 -19.94 12.41 23.40
C PHE A 300 -21.12 11.44 23.66
N ILE A 301 -21.41 10.54 22.72
CA ILE A 301 -22.46 9.52 22.84
C ILE A 301 -22.19 8.60 24.05
N GLU A 302 -20.97 8.08 24.17
CA GLU A 302 -20.59 7.13 25.22
C GLU A 302 -20.54 7.78 26.62
N SER A 303 -20.28 9.09 26.69
CA SER A 303 -20.30 9.82 27.97
C SER A 303 -21.70 9.96 28.57
N GLY A 304 -22.77 9.63 27.82
CA GLY A 304 -24.15 9.72 28.28
C GLY A 304 -24.59 11.15 28.64
N ARG A 305 -23.84 12.18 28.22
CA ARG A 305 -24.23 13.58 28.37
C ARG A 305 -25.31 13.91 27.34
N VAL A 306 -26.50 13.36 27.56
CA VAL A 306 -27.73 13.86 26.97
C VAL A 306 -28.12 15.09 27.79
N ASP A 307 -27.37 16.17 27.64
CA ASP A 307 -27.84 17.46 28.11
C ASP A 307 -29.06 17.79 27.25
N ASN A 308 -30.24 17.92 27.87
CA ASN A 308 -31.51 18.18 27.18
C ASN A 308 -31.38 19.45 26.32
N PHE A 309 -31.24 19.29 25.01
CA PHE A 309 -31.34 20.33 23.99
C PHE A 309 -32.73 20.32 23.34
#